data_AF-A0A941G280-F1
#
_entry.id   AF-A0A941G280-F1
#
_cell.length_a   1.000
_cell.length_b   1.000
_cell.length_c   1.000
_cell.angle_alpha   90.00
_cell.angle_beta   90.00
_cell.angle_gamma   90.00
#
_symmetry.space_group_name_H-M   'P 1'
#
loop_
_entity.id
_entity.type
_entity.pdbx_description
1 polymer ?
#
loop_
_entity_poly.entity_id
_entity_poly.type
_entity_poly.pdbx_seq_one_letter_code
_entity_poly.pdbx_strand_id
1 'polypeptide(L)'
;MKQESVLSAHPVSDDMRTLIAEKLADIERQHQVTVLYACESGSRGWGFASPDSDYDVRFVYVHRLPWYLTVLPGRDVIEQPISGDLDINGWDLRKTLGLLRDSNPTLLEWLRSPIVYRAVEPWAPRLRALAEEEFSLVRGYHHYVSMARKNLREHLLGEVVRYKKYLYVLRPLLAARWIREGRGAPPMRFAELASEMVTDPALLEELNALLAVKMRAGEAATSPRWPGLHDFILRELESAQAHVPAASDRPDLARLDRYLREAVLHFDAAPA
;
A
#
# COMPACT_ATOMS: atom_id res chain seq x y z
N MET A 1 -20.82 17.37 -3.65
CA MET A 1 -19.68 16.63 -3.09
C MET A 1 -20.05 16.25 -1.67
N LYS A 2 -20.06 14.95 -1.31
CA LYS A 2 -20.26 14.56 0.10
C LYS A 2 -19.09 15.13 0.89
N GLN A 3 -19.37 15.87 1.96
CA GLN A 3 -18.35 16.34 2.88
C GLN A 3 -17.78 15.10 3.59
N GLU A 4 -16.50 14.80 3.36
CA GLU A 4 -15.84 13.64 3.98
C GLU A 4 -15.72 13.87 5.49
N SER A 5 -16.03 12.85 6.30
CA SER A 5 -15.92 12.93 7.78
C SER A 5 -14.47 12.86 8.26
N VAL A 6 -13.55 12.40 7.41
CA VAL A 6 -12.10 12.33 7.66
C VAL A 6 -11.37 13.12 6.58
N LEU A 7 -10.47 14.01 6.99
CA LEU A 7 -9.69 14.85 6.09
C LEU A 7 -8.81 14.00 5.16
N SER A 8 -8.89 14.24 3.84
CA SER A 8 -8.01 13.60 2.87
C SER A 8 -7.66 14.50 1.68
N ALA A 9 -6.47 14.30 1.10
CA ALA A 9 -6.05 14.89 -0.15
C ALA A 9 -5.01 14.00 -0.87
N HIS A 10 -5.10 13.96 -2.21
CA HIS A 10 -4.24 13.16 -3.08
C HIS A 10 -3.52 14.03 -4.13
N PRO A 11 -2.73 15.05 -3.72
CA PRO A 11 -2.18 16.03 -4.66
C PRO A 11 -1.06 15.41 -5.51
N VAL A 12 -1.26 15.37 -6.83
CA VAL A 12 -0.20 15.12 -7.81
C VAL A 12 -0.45 16.04 -9.00
N SER A 13 0.54 16.86 -9.36
CA SER A 13 0.45 17.76 -10.52
C SER A 13 0.57 16.99 -11.84
N ASP A 14 0.04 17.57 -12.93
CA ASP A 14 0.16 16.97 -14.27
C ASP A 14 1.62 16.91 -14.75
N ASP A 15 2.44 17.89 -14.39
CA ASP A 15 3.89 17.88 -14.65
C ASP A 15 4.57 16.70 -13.96
N MET A 16 4.20 16.42 -12.71
CA MET A 16 4.74 15.28 -11.97
C MET A 16 4.26 13.95 -12.57
N ARG A 17 3.00 13.86 -13.02
CA ARG A 17 2.50 12.67 -13.73
C ARG A 17 3.28 12.43 -15.03
N THR A 18 3.57 13.49 -15.77
CA THR A 18 4.35 13.43 -17.01
C THR A 18 5.77 12.94 -16.73
N LEU A 19 6.45 13.54 -15.72
CA LEU A 19 7.78 13.11 -15.29
C LEU A 19 7.81 11.64 -14.86
N ILE A 20 6.82 11.19 -14.07
CA ILE A 20 6.72 9.79 -13.65
C ILE A 20 6.52 8.87 -14.86
N ALA A 21 5.68 9.25 -15.83
CA ALA A 21 5.47 8.47 -17.04
C ALA A 21 6.76 8.32 -17.88
N GLU A 22 7.54 9.39 -18.01
CA GLU A 22 8.85 9.37 -18.67
C GLU A 22 9.83 8.45 -17.94
N LYS A 23 9.94 8.57 -16.60
CA LYS A 23 10.80 7.69 -15.79
C LYS A 23 10.42 6.21 -15.90
N LEU A 24 9.14 5.89 -15.92
CA LEU A 24 8.67 4.52 -16.12
C LEU A 24 9.05 3.99 -17.52
N ALA A 25 8.95 4.83 -18.57
CA ALA A 25 9.39 4.46 -19.91
C ALA A 25 10.91 4.27 -20.01
N ASP A 26 11.70 5.09 -19.30
CA ASP A 26 13.15 4.93 -19.20
C ASP A 26 13.52 3.60 -18.53
N ILE A 27 12.84 3.25 -17.44
CA ILE A 27 13.01 1.98 -16.72
C ILE A 27 12.73 0.79 -17.65
N GLU A 28 11.64 0.82 -18.42
CA GLU A 28 11.32 -0.24 -19.38
C GLU A 28 12.44 -0.45 -20.40
N ARG A 29 12.96 0.64 -20.99
CA ARG A 29 14.04 0.57 -21.98
C ARG A 29 15.35 0.08 -21.35
N GLN A 30 15.73 0.61 -20.19
CA GLN A 30 16.99 0.27 -19.51
C GLN A 30 17.01 -1.18 -19.03
N HIS A 31 15.91 -1.67 -18.48
CA HIS A 31 15.83 -3.01 -17.89
C HIS A 31 15.24 -4.06 -18.84
N GLN A 32 14.78 -3.65 -20.03
CA GLN A 32 14.11 -4.49 -21.01
C GLN A 32 12.90 -5.24 -20.41
N VAL A 33 12.09 -4.50 -19.66
CA VAL A 33 10.88 -4.98 -18.98
C VAL A 33 9.65 -4.24 -19.49
N THR A 34 8.47 -4.75 -19.18
CA THR A 34 7.20 -4.02 -19.37
C THR A 34 6.56 -3.73 -18.02
N VAL A 35 6.26 -2.47 -17.73
CA VAL A 35 5.55 -2.03 -16.53
C VAL A 35 4.06 -2.21 -16.76
N LEU A 36 3.49 -3.22 -16.09
CA LEU A 36 2.07 -3.56 -16.19
C LEU A 36 1.18 -2.59 -15.40
N TYR A 37 1.69 -2.13 -14.26
CA TYR A 37 0.95 -1.31 -13.32
C TYR A 37 1.91 -0.41 -12.56
N ALA A 38 1.53 0.85 -12.34
CA ALA A 38 2.25 1.77 -11.48
C ALA A 38 1.26 2.67 -10.74
N CYS A 39 1.52 2.94 -9.47
CA CYS A 39 0.67 3.74 -8.60
C CYS A 39 1.46 4.56 -7.59
N GLU A 40 0.79 5.52 -6.97
CA GLU A 40 1.31 6.18 -5.76
C GLU A 40 1.08 5.28 -4.54
N SER A 41 2.05 5.26 -3.64
CA SER A 41 1.97 4.60 -2.34
C SER A 41 2.17 5.62 -1.21
N GLY A 42 2.39 5.13 0.02
CA GLY A 42 2.77 5.95 1.15
C GLY A 42 1.74 7.02 1.52
N SER A 43 2.22 8.12 2.09
CA SER A 43 1.34 9.14 2.68
C SER A 43 0.39 9.80 1.67
N ARG A 44 0.81 9.93 0.41
CA ARG A 44 0.00 10.50 -0.66
C ARG A 44 -1.00 9.51 -1.22
N GLY A 45 -0.62 8.25 -1.38
CA GLY A 45 -1.57 7.17 -1.71
C GLY A 45 -2.63 6.99 -0.62
N TRP A 46 -2.25 7.14 0.65
CA TRP A 46 -3.18 7.08 1.79
C TRP A 46 -4.06 8.32 1.95
N GLY A 47 -3.65 9.47 1.43
CA GLY A 47 -4.46 10.69 1.37
C GLY A 47 -4.11 11.75 2.42
N PHE A 48 -2.90 11.74 2.96
CA PHE A 48 -2.47 12.69 3.99
C PHE A 48 -1.06 13.23 3.74
N ALA A 49 -0.65 13.39 2.48
CA ALA A 49 0.66 13.96 2.14
C ALA A 49 0.89 15.33 2.81
N SER A 50 2.13 15.54 3.26
CA SER A 50 2.68 16.83 3.67
C SER A 50 3.33 17.52 2.46
N PRO A 51 3.63 18.82 2.53
CA PRO A 51 4.27 19.55 1.42
C PRO A 51 5.65 18.97 1.02
N ASP A 52 6.37 18.37 1.96
CA ASP A 52 7.69 17.75 1.81
C ASP A 52 7.62 16.20 1.74
N SER A 53 6.44 15.62 1.46
CA SER A 53 6.34 14.17 1.27
C SER A 53 6.92 13.74 -0.07
N ASP A 54 7.77 12.72 -0.07
CA ASP A 54 8.23 12.03 -1.28
C ASP A 54 7.06 11.44 -2.08
N TYR A 55 7.21 11.38 -3.41
CA TYR A 55 6.35 10.62 -4.32
C TYR A 55 6.80 9.16 -4.33
N ASP A 56 6.03 8.33 -3.64
CA ASP A 56 6.27 6.90 -3.50
C ASP A 56 5.71 6.16 -4.71
N VAL A 57 6.41 6.20 -5.84
CA VAL A 57 5.99 5.47 -7.05
C VAL A 57 6.32 4.00 -6.87
N ARG A 58 5.29 3.16 -6.96
CA ARG A 58 5.42 1.71 -6.85
C ARG A 58 4.85 1.04 -8.08
N PHE A 59 5.57 0.07 -8.64
CA PHE A 59 5.18 -0.54 -9.91
C PHE A 59 5.38 -2.06 -9.95
N VAL A 60 4.59 -2.71 -10.80
CA VAL A 60 4.70 -4.13 -11.14
C VAL A 60 5.15 -4.23 -12.58
N TYR A 61 6.20 -5.01 -12.80
CA TYR A 61 6.76 -5.21 -14.14
C TYR A 61 6.93 -6.69 -14.47
N VAL A 62 7.04 -7.00 -15.76
CA VAL A 62 7.28 -8.35 -16.27
C VAL A 62 8.54 -8.35 -17.12
N HIS A 63 9.38 -9.36 -16.93
CA HIS A 63 10.55 -9.60 -17.78
C HIS A 63 10.16 -10.32 -19.09
N ARG A 64 11.11 -10.40 -20.02
CA ARG A 64 11.01 -11.29 -21.19
C ARG A 64 11.17 -12.76 -20.79
N LEU A 65 10.65 -13.67 -21.60
CA LEU A 65 10.62 -15.10 -21.31
C LEU A 65 12.00 -15.68 -20.95
N PRO A 66 13.11 -15.32 -21.64
CA PRO A 66 14.43 -15.87 -21.32
C PRO A 66 14.89 -15.62 -19.88
N TRP A 67 14.46 -14.51 -19.26
CA TRP A 67 14.81 -14.19 -17.86
C TRP A 67 14.17 -15.17 -16.87
N TYR A 68 12.95 -15.64 -17.17
CA TYR A 68 12.24 -16.59 -16.32
C TYR A 68 12.75 -18.04 -16.46
N LEU A 69 13.46 -18.33 -17.55
CA LEU A 69 13.98 -19.64 -17.94
C LEU A 69 15.49 -19.79 -17.68
N THR A 70 15.94 -19.29 -16.53
CA THR A 70 17.33 -19.42 -16.05
C THR A 70 17.43 -20.43 -14.91
N VAL A 71 18.62 -21.02 -14.72
CA VAL A 71 18.88 -21.99 -13.63
C VAL A 71 18.75 -21.33 -12.25
N LEU A 72 19.27 -20.11 -12.11
CA LEU A 72 19.19 -19.33 -10.89
C LEU A 72 18.18 -18.19 -11.06
N PRO A 73 17.43 -17.82 -10.01
CA PRO A 73 16.54 -16.66 -10.07
C PRO A 73 17.35 -15.39 -10.29
N GLY A 74 16.87 -14.52 -11.18
CA GLY A 74 17.40 -13.17 -11.35
C GLY A 74 16.96 -12.24 -10.22
N ARG A 75 17.51 -11.02 -10.21
CA ARG A 75 17.05 -9.95 -9.30
C ARG A 75 15.61 -9.58 -9.63
N ASP A 76 14.72 -9.71 -8.65
CA ASP A 76 13.27 -9.57 -8.81
C ASP A 76 12.72 -8.20 -8.37
N VAL A 77 13.63 -7.21 -8.20
CA VAL A 77 13.32 -5.83 -7.83
C VAL A 77 14.11 -4.84 -8.67
N ILE A 78 13.46 -3.73 -9.03
CA ILE A 78 14.10 -2.54 -9.62
C ILE A 78 13.89 -1.38 -8.64
N GLU A 79 14.98 -0.76 -8.22
CA GLU A 79 15.00 0.34 -7.26
C GLU A 79 15.83 1.47 -7.88
N GLN A 80 15.22 2.63 -8.11
CA GLN A 80 15.93 3.80 -8.60
C GLN A 80 16.54 4.56 -7.41
N PRO A 81 17.75 5.14 -7.56
CA PRO A 81 18.24 6.09 -6.58
C PRO A 81 17.24 7.23 -6.38
N ILE A 82 17.04 7.65 -5.13
CA ILE A 82 16.18 8.78 -4.81
C ILE A 82 16.67 10.01 -5.58
N SER A 83 15.78 10.64 -6.35
CA SER A 83 16.08 11.80 -7.19
C SER A 83 15.09 12.92 -6.89
N GLY A 84 15.57 13.94 -6.17
CA GLY A 84 14.68 14.93 -5.57
C GLY A 84 13.70 14.23 -4.62
N ASP A 85 12.40 14.44 -4.84
CA ASP A 85 11.32 13.87 -4.04
C ASP A 85 10.78 12.55 -4.62
N LEU A 86 11.39 11.97 -5.67
CA LEU A 86 10.92 10.74 -6.31
C LEU A 86 11.59 9.50 -5.70
N ASP A 87 10.78 8.59 -5.15
CA ASP A 87 11.19 7.25 -4.75
C ASP A 87 10.47 6.20 -5.62
N ILE A 88 11.18 5.62 -6.59
CA ILE A 88 10.60 4.74 -7.62
C ILE A 88 11.12 3.32 -7.44
N ASN A 89 10.23 2.41 -7.03
CA ASN A 89 10.56 1.01 -6.76
C ASN A 89 9.53 0.06 -7.37
N GLY A 90 9.99 -1.07 -7.90
CA GLY A 90 9.10 -2.03 -8.53
C GLY A 90 9.47 -3.47 -8.25
N TRP A 91 8.47 -4.33 -8.37
CA TRP A 91 8.57 -5.77 -8.19
C TRP A 91 8.27 -6.51 -9.48
N ASP A 92 9.10 -7.51 -9.77
CA ASP A 92 8.83 -8.48 -10.84
C ASP A 92 7.49 -9.18 -10.62
N LEU A 93 6.86 -9.62 -11.71
CA LEU A 93 5.56 -10.26 -11.69
C LEU A 93 5.55 -11.58 -10.91
N ARG A 94 6.58 -12.44 -11.01
CA ARG A 94 6.65 -13.68 -10.21
C ARG A 94 6.73 -13.35 -8.72
N LYS A 95 7.53 -12.37 -8.34
CA LYS A 95 7.59 -11.86 -6.95
C LYS A 95 6.23 -11.33 -6.49
N THR A 96 5.59 -10.50 -7.32
CA THR A 96 4.27 -9.91 -7.07
C THR A 96 3.23 -10.99 -6.78
N LEU A 97 3.16 -12.03 -7.61
CA LEU A 97 2.20 -13.13 -7.41
C LEU A 97 2.51 -13.95 -6.16
N GLY A 98 3.79 -14.12 -5.80
CA GLY A 98 4.19 -14.73 -4.52
C GLY A 98 3.73 -13.93 -3.31
N LEU A 99 3.89 -12.59 -3.36
CA LEU A 99 3.41 -11.70 -2.30
C LEU A 99 1.88 -11.66 -2.20
N LEU A 100 1.19 -11.78 -3.33
CA LEU A 100 -0.27 -11.88 -3.41
C LEU A 100 -0.77 -13.16 -2.73
N ARG A 101 -0.16 -14.31 -3.03
CA ARG A 101 -0.41 -15.59 -2.34
C ARG A 101 -0.30 -15.46 -0.82
N ASP A 102 0.73 -14.75 -0.37
CA ASP A 102 1.03 -14.56 1.06
C ASP A 102 0.18 -13.44 1.69
N SER A 103 -0.74 -12.84 0.90
CA SER A 103 -1.64 -11.74 1.27
C SER A 103 -0.90 -10.55 1.87
N ASN A 104 0.24 -10.22 1.25
CA ASN A 104 1.12 -9.14 1.68
C ASN A 104 0.38 -7.78 1.64
N PRO A 105 0.25 -7.07 2.77
CA PRO A 105 -0.47 -5.80 2.81
C PRO A 105 0.07 -4.72 1.89
N THR A 106 1.39 -4.64 1.73
CA THR A 106 2.02 -3.61 0.89
C THR A 106 1.61 -3.77 -0.57
N LEU A 107 1.64 -5.00 -1.11
CA LEU A 107 1.16 -5.24 -2.47
C LEU A 107 -0.33 -4.92 -2.63
N LEU A 108 -1.15 -5.35 -1.68
CA LEU A 108 -2.60 -5.13 -1.73
C LEU A 108 -2.94 -3.65 -1.72
N GLU A 109 -2.20 -2.86 -0.93
CA GLU A 109 -2.32 -1.41 -0.94
C GLU A 109 -1.95 -0.84 -2.32
N TRP A 110 -0.83 -1.24 -2.94
CA TRP A 110 -0.47 -0.77 -4.28
C TRP A 110 -1.61 -1.01 -5.29
N LEU A 111 -2.15 -2.23 -5.30
CA LEU A 111 -3.24 -2.62 -6.22
C LEU A 111 -4.57 -1.91 -5.94
N ARG A 112 -4.72 -1.31 -4.75
CA ARG A 112 -5.90 -0.52 -4.32
C ARG A 112 -5.64 0.98 -4.25
N SER A 113 -4.52 1.44 -4.80
CA SER A 113 -4.17 2.86 -4.76
C SER A 113 -5.19 3.71 -5.50
N PRO A 114 -5.61 4.85 -4.92
CA PRO A 114 -6.50 5.79 -5.58
C PRO A 114 -5.79 6.61 -6.67
N ILE A 115 -4.46 6.55 -6.75
CA ILE A 115 -3.67 7.29 -7.73
C ILE A 115 -2.89 6.27 -8.57
N VAL A 116 -3.41 6.03 -9.77
CA VAL A 116 -2.77 5.14 -10.75
C VAL A 116 -2.00 6.00 -11.75
N TYR A 117 -0.73 5.66 -11.95
CA TYR A 117 0.15 6.27 -12.96
C TYR A 117 0.17 5.48 -14.27
N ARG A 118 0.05 4.16 -14.19
CA ARG A 118 -0.02 3.28 -15.34
C ARG A 118 -0.86 2.04 -15.04
N ALA A 119 -1.65 1.61 -16.00
CA ALA A 119 -2.38 0.34 -15.95
C ALA A 119 -2.54 -0.19 -17.38
N VAL A 120 -1.86 -1.30 -17.68
CA VAL A 120 -1.92 -1.92 -19.01
C VAL A 120 -3.15 -2.82 -19.10
N GLU A 121 -3.98 -2.60 -20.10
CA GLU A 121 -5.15 -3.45 -20.38
C GLU A 121 -4.77 -4.72 -21.16
N PRO A 122 -5.40 -5.88 -20.91
CA PRO A 122 -6.33 -6.18 -19.80
C PRO A 122 -5.61 -6.63 -18.51
N TRP A 123 -4.28 -6.50 -18.44
CA TRP A 123 -3.42 -7.13 -17.43
C TRP A 123 -3.60 -6.55 -16.03
N ALA A 124 -3.56 -5.23 -15.88
CA ALA A 124 -3.69 -4.59 -14.57
C ALA A 124 -5.06 -4.85 -13.91
N PRO A 125 -6.22 -4.74 -14.60
CA PRO A 125 -7.50 -5.17 -14.02
C PRO A 125 -7.54 -6.65 -13.64
N ARG A 126 -7.00 -7.54 -14.47
CA ARG A 126 -6.93 -8.98 -14.15
C ARG A 126 -6.07 -9.26 -12.92
N LEU A 127 -4.95 -8.57 -12.74
CA LEU A 127 -4.12 -8.68 -11.55
C LEU A 127 -4.85 -8.21 -10.29
N ARG A 128 -5.62 -7.11 -10.39
CA ARG A 128 -6.44 -6.61 -9.28
C ARG A 128 -7.53 -7.60 -8.89
N ALA A 129 -8.28 -8.13 -9.87
CA ALA A 129 -9.29 -9.15 -9.62
C ALA A 129 -8.69 -10.39 -8.94
N LEU A 130 -7.52 -10.85 -9.41
CA LEU A 130 -6.80 -11.96 -8.79
C LEU A 130 -6.40 -11.66 -7.34
N ALA A 131 -5.99 -10.42 -7.03
CA ALA A 131 -5.67 -10.03 -5.67
C ALA A 131 -6.90 -10.00 -4.74
N GLU A 132 -8.09 -9.71 -5.26
CA GLU A 132 -9.34 -9.76 -4.50
C GLU A 132 -9.77 -11.20 -4.22
N GLU A 133 -9.69 -12.07 -5.22
CA GLU A 133 -10.12 -13.47 -5.13
C GLU A 133 -9.19 -14.30 -4.24
N GLU A 134 -7.90 -14.02 -4.24
CA GLU A 134 -6.88 -14.81 -3.53
C GLU A 134 -6.50 -14.22 -2.14
N PHE A 135 -7.18 -13.14 -1.71
CA PHE A 135 -6.89 -12.51 -0.43
C PHE A 135 -7.33 -13.37 0.75
N SER A 136 -6.37 -13.77 1.58
CA SER A 136 -6.66 -14.43 2.87
C SER A 136 -6.88 -13.39 3.96
N LEU A 137 -8.11 -13.33 4.46
CA LEU A 137 -8.49 -12.52 5.61
C LEU A 137 -7.64 -12.85 6.85
N VAL A 138 -7.36 -14.15 7.08
CA VAL A 138 -6.53 -14.60 8.21
C VAL A 138 -5.11 -14.07 8.11
N ARG A 139 -4.44 -14.27 6.96
CA ARG A 139 -3.06 -13.81 6.77
C ARG A 139 -2.98 -12.30 6.80
N GLY A 140 -3.88 -11.62 6.09
CA GLY A 140 -3.99 -10.16 6.08
C GLY A 140 -4.15 -9.60 7.49
N TYR A 141 -5.07 -10.16 8.29
CA TYR A 141 -5.29 -9.78 9.67
C TYR A 141 -4.01 -9.85 10.51
N HIS A 142 -3.33 -11.00 10.49
CA HIS A 142 -2.09 -11.17 11.26
C HIS A 142 -0.96 -10.24 10.80
N HIS A 143 -0.82 -9.98 9.50
CA HIS A 143 0.14 -9.01 8.99
C HIS A 143 -0.14 -7.60 9.51
N TYR A 144 -1.40 -7.16 9.46
CA TYR A 144 -1.79 -5.84 9.95
C TYR A 144 -1.59 -5.70 11.47
N VAL A 145 -1.99 -6.68 12.27
CA VAL A 145 -1.75 -6.65 13.73
C VAL A 145 -0.26 -6.62 14.06
N SER A 146 0.55 -7.43 13.38
CA SER A 146 2.01 -7.45 13.56
C SER A 146 2.65 -6.10 13.21
N MET A 147 2.22 -5.49 12.10
CA MET A 147 2.68 -4.17 11.65
C MET A 147 2.32 -3.08 12.66
N ALA A 148 1.07 -3.04 13.12
CA ALA A 148 0.61 -2.07 14.12
C ALA A 148 1.42 -2.19 15.42
N ARG A 149 1.61 -3.42 15.93
CA ARG A 149 2.43 -3.70 17.12
C ARG A 149 3.87 -3.22 16.96
N LYS A 150 4.49 -3.54 15.82
CA LYS A 150 5.88 -3.16 15.52
C LYS A 150 6.01 -1.64 15.50
N ASN A 151 5.15 -0.95 14.75
CA ASN A 151 5.19 0.50 14.60
C ASN A 151 4.92 1.24 15.93
N LEU A 152 3.99 0.74 16.76
CA LEU A 152 3.74 1.29 18.10
C LEU A 152 5.01 1.23 18.95
N ARG A 153 5.61 0.04 19.05
CA ARG A 153 6.82 -0.21 19.84
C ARG A 153 7.99 0.68 19.40
N GLU A 154 8.18 0.83 18.08
CA GLU A 154 9.33 1.55 17.52
C GLU A 154 9.17 3.07 17.57
N HIS A 155 7.95 3.60 17.64
CA HIS A 155 7.72 5.02 17.35
C HIS A 155 6.80 5.78 18.30
N LEU A 156 5.94 5.11 19.08
CA LEU A 156 4.91 5.78 19.88
C LEU A 156 5.03 5.56 21.39
N LEU A 157 6.12 4.96 21.88
CA LEU A 157 6.39 4.75 23.31
C LEU A 157 7.20 5.85 23.99
N GLY A 158 7.61 6.90 23.27
CA GLY A 158 8.27 8.10 23.83
C GLY A 158 7.27 9.20 24.23
N GLU A 159 7.68 10.18 25.02
CA GLU A 159 6.81 11.32 25.39
C GLU A 159 6.56 12.25 24.20
N VAL A 160 7.58 12.45 23.38
CA VAL A 160 7.53 13.21 22.12
C VAL A 160 7.59 12.24 20.95
N VAL A 161 6.64 12.38 20.02
CA VAL A 161 6.44 11.47 18.90
C VAL A 161 6.18 12.25 17.60
N ARG A 162 6.50 11.64 16.46
CA ARG A 162 6.23 12.26 15.14
C ARG A 162 4.76 12.06 14.75
N TYR A 163 4.11 13.08 14.21
CA TYR A 163 2.71 13.01 13.79
C TYR A 163 2.46 11.87 12.80
N LYS A 164 3.35 11.72 11.81
CA LYS A 164 3.30 10.64 10.80
C LYS A 164 3.16 9.25 11.46
N LYS A 165 3.81 9.03 12.60
CA LYS A 165 3.89 7.69 13.22
C LYS A 165 2.57 7.24 13.86
N TYR A 166 1.69 8.17 14.25
CA TYR A 166 0.31 7.83 14.61
C TYR A 166 -0.41 7.18 13.45
N LEU A 167 -0.35 7.78 12.26
CA LEU A 167 -1.03 7.28 11.06
C LEU A 167 -0.47 5.91 10.62
N TYR A 168 0.84 5.67 10.82
CA TYR A 168 1.49 4.39 10.52
C TYR A 168 1.12 3.27 11.51
N VAL A 169 0.58 3.61 12.69
CA VAL A 169 0.03 2.63 13.64
C VAL A 169 -1.47 2.48 13.43
N LEU A 170 -2.20 3.57 13.27
CA LEU A 170 -3.65 3.58 13.04
C LEU A 170 -4.03 2.86 11.75
N ARG A 171 -3.33 3.12 10.64
CA ARG A 171 -3.65 2.52 9.33
C ARG A 171 -3.70 0.98 9.36
N PRO A 172 -2.66 0.26 9.83
CA PRO A 172 -2.74 -1.20 9.95
C PRO A 172 -3.72 -1.64 11.04
N LEU A 173 -3.86 -0.90 12.14
CA LEU A 173 -4.76 -1.29 13.22
C LEU A 173 -6.24 -1.24 12.80
N LEU A 174 -6.64 -0.16 12.12
CA LEU A 174 -7.98 -0.02 11.56
C LEU A 174 -8.23 -1.01 10.42
N ALA A 175 -7.19 -1.41 9.67
CA ALA A 175 -7.29 -2.47 8.66
C ALA A 175 -7.54 -3.85 9.28
N ALA A 176 -6.88 -4.16 10.39
CA ALA A 176 -7.18 -5.37 11.16
C ALA A 176 -8.63 -5.34 11.67
N ARG A 177 -9.09 -4.19 12.19
CA ARG A 177 -10.49 -4.00 12.61
C ARG A 177 -11.49 -4.20 11.46
N TRP A 178 -11.21 -3.65 10.28
CA TRP A 178 -12.03 -3.82 9.08
C TRP A 178 -12.25 -5.30 8.73
N ILE A 179 -11.17 -6.08 8.75
CA ILE A 179 -11.22 -7.53 8.50
C ILE A 179 -12.03 -8.23 9.61
N ARG A 180 -11.80 -7.87 10.87
CA ARG A 180 -12.51 -8.42 12.04
C ARG A 180 -14.02 -8.16 12.00
N GLU A 181 -14.43 -7.02 11.44
CA GLU A 181 -15.85 -6.68 11.22
C GLU A 181 -16.46 -7.35 9.97
N GLY A 182 -15.71 -8.23 9.28
CA GLY A 182 -16.23 -9.02 8.15
C GLY A 182 -16.34 -8.24 6.85
N ARG A 183 -15.67 -7.09 6.73
CA ARG A 183 -15.75 -6.20 5.56
C ARG A 183 -14.80 -6.58 4.41
N GLY A 184 -14.14 -7.73 4.50
CA GLY A 184 -13.22 -8.22 3.47
C GLY A 184 -11.86 -7.51 3.47
N ALA A 185 -11.29 -7.31 2.28
CA ALA A 185 -10.01 -6.61 2.13
C ALA A 185 -10.15 -5.10 2.39
N PRO A 186 -9.29 -4.50 3.22
CA PRO A 186 -9.38 -3.08 3.57
C PRO A 186 -9.02 -2.16 2.39
N PRO A 187 -9.63 -0.96 2.30
CA PRO A 187 -9.27 0.04 1.29
C PRO A 187 -7.89 0.65 1.56
N MET A 188 -7.21 1.16 0.52
CA MET A 188 -5.94 1.86 0.69
C MET A 188 -6.09 3.22 1.36
N ARG A 189 -7.11 3.99 0.94
CA ARG A 189 -7.38 5.36 1.41
C ARG A 189 -7.64 5.35 2.91
N PHE A 190 -6.87 6.15 3.65
CA PHE A 190 -6.99 6.20 5.10
C PHE A 190 -8.33 6.79 5.54
N ALA A 191 -8.82 7.81 4.85
CA ALA A 191 -10.10 8.43 5.18
C ALA A 191 -11.28 7.48 5.04
N GLU A 192 -11.31 6.65 3.99
CA GLU A 192 -12.34 5.63 3.78
C GLU A 192 -12.31 4.56 4.88
N LEU A 193 -11.11 4.15 5.29
CA LEU A 193 -10.93 3.20 6.38
C LEU A 193 -11.37 3.81 7.73
N ALA A 194 -10.90 5.02 8.04
CA ALA A 194 -11.14 5.66 9.31
C ALA A 194 -12.59 6.13 9.48
N SER A 195 -13.26 6.56 8.41
CA SER A 195 -14.67 7.00 8.49
C SER A 195 -15.62 5.89 8.93
N GLU A 196 -15.26 4.64 8.63
CA GLU A 196 -16.06 3.47 8.99
C GLU A 196 -15.65 2.87 10.34
N MET A 197 -14.35 2.93 10.68
CA MET A 197 -13.80 2.25 11.86
C MET A 197 -13.73 3.13 13.11
N VAL A 198 -13.74 4.45 12.97
CA VAL A 198 -13.67 5.42 14.08
C VAL A 198 -15.05 6.05 14.28
N THR A 199 -15.84 5.47 15.18
CA THR A 199 -17.23 5.87 15.42
C THR A 199 -17.42 6.84 16.59
N ASP A 200 -16.42 6.97 17.46
CA ASP A 200 -16.45 7.93 18.58
C ASP A 200 -16.21 9.36 18.04
N PRO A 201 -17.18 10.29 18.21
CA PRO A 201 -17.05 11.66 17.71
C PRO A 201 -15.83 12.40 18.27
N ALA A 202 -15.47 12.19 19.54
CA ALA A 202 -14.33 12.88 20.15
C ALA A 202 -13.01 12.37 19.56
N LEU A 203 -12.90 11.06 19.36
CA LEU A 203 -11.74 10.44 18.72
C LEU A 203 -11.62 10.85 17.24
N LEU A 204 -12.75 10.99 16.54
CA LEU A 204 -12.78 11.44 15.15
C LEU A 204 -12.33 12.91 15.02
N GLU A 205 -12.73 13.76 15.95
CA GLU A 205 -12.26 15.16 16.02
C GLU A 205 -10.75 15.21 16.27
N GLU A 206 -10.25 14.44 17.23
CA GLU A 206 -8.82 14.35 17.54
C GLU A 206 -8.00 13.81 16.34
N LEU A 207 -8.52 12.79 15.64
CA LEU A 207 -7.92 12.26 14.42
C LEU A 207 -7.84 13.30 13.30
N ASN A 208 -8.92 14.07 13.09
CA ASN A 208 -8.95 15.13 12.09
C ASN A 208 -8.00 16.28 12.45
N ALA A 209 -7.88 16.62 13.74
CA ALA A 209 -6.91 17.59 14.21
C ALA A 209 -5.47 17.11 13.93
N LEU A 210 -5.16 15.84 14.21
CA LEU A 210 -3.88 15.22 13.88
C LEU A 210 -3.59 15.29 12.37
N LEU A 211 -4.54 14.90 11.53
CA LEU A 211 -4.41 14.95 10.06
C LEU A 211 -4.17 16.37 9.57
N ALA A 212 -4.94 17.34 10.08
CA ALA A 212 -4.81 18.74 9.70
C ALA A 212 -3.45 19.34 10.07
N VAL A 213 -2.85 18.92 11.19
CA VAL A 213 -1.48 19.30 11.55
C VAL A 213 -0.48 18.59 10.66
N LYS A 214 -0.63 17.27 10.49
CA LYS A 214 0.28 16.45 9.66
C LYS A 214 0.37 17.00 8.24
N MET A 215 -0.76 17.29 7.60
CA MET A 215 -0.82 17.74 6.20
C MET A 215 -0.25 19.15 5.99
N ARG A 216 -0.05 19.94 7.05
CA ARG A 216 0.53 21.28 6.99
C ARG A 216 1.98 21.33 7.47
N ALA A 217 2.36 20.45 8.38
CA ALA A 217 3.70 20.37 8.94
C ALA A 217 4.61 19.46 8.10
N GLY A 218 5.93 19.67 8.24
CA GLY A 218 6.92 18.80 7.62
C GLY A 218 6.94 17.39 8.22
N GLU A 219 7.49 16.42 7.48
CA GLU A 219 7.51 14.99 7.86
C GLU A 219 8.28 14.71 9.18
N ALA A 220 9.20 15.60 9.57
CA ALA A 220 9.95 15.53 10.82
C ALA A 220 9.22 16.15 12.04
N ALA A 221 8.06 16.76 11.84
CA ALA A 221 7.34 17.45 12.91
C ALA A 221 6.88 16.50 14.02
N THR A 222 6.98 16.98 15.26
CA THR A 222 6.70 16.20 16.48
C THR A 222 5.70 16.90 17.38
N SER A 223 5.11 16.13 18.29
CA SER A 223 4.30 16.62 19.40
C SER A 223 4.45 15.73 20.63
N PRO A 224 4.02 16.21 21.81
CA PRO A 224 3.59 15.31 22.88
C PRO A 224 2.56 14.29 22.39
N ARG A 225 2.31 13.25 23.17
CA ARG A 225 1.25 12.29 22.82
C ARG A 225 -0.13 12.93 22.80
N TRP A 226 -0.97 12.40 21.91
CA TRP A 226 -2.38 12.73 21.76
C TRP A 226 -3.16 11.67 22.56
N PRO A 227 -3.64 11.98 23.78
CA PRO A 227 -4.05 10.95 24.73
C PRO A 227 -5.20 10.08 24.24
N GLY A 228 -6.23 10.64 23.61
CA GLY A 228 -7.38 9.85 23.16
C GLY A 228 -7.01 8.87 22.05
N LEU A 229 -6.23 9.34 21.06
CA LEU A 229 -5.66 8.50 20.01
C LEU A 229 -4.71 7.42 20.57
N HIS A 230 -3.86 7.79 21.53
CA HIS A 230 -2.92 6.84 22.13
C HIS A 230 -3.65 5.74 22.90
N ASP A 231 -4.62 6.11 23.74
CA ASP A 231 -5.42 5.17 24.51
C ASP A 231 -6.26 4.26 23.59
N PHE A 232 -6.83 4.82 22.52
CA PHE A 232 -7.50 4.04 21.48
C PHE A 232 -6.57 3.00 20.85
N ILE A 233 -5.36 3.41 20.44
CA ILE A 233 -4.36 2.50 19.85
C ILE A 233 -4.04 1.34 20.79
N LEU A 234 -3.83 1.61 22.08
CA LEU A 234 -3.50 0.58 23.06
C LEU A 234 -4.66 -0.42 23.23
N ARG A 235 -5.89 0.08 23.44
CA ARG A 235 -7.07 -0.78 23.61
C ARG A 235 -7.40 -1.59 22.36
N GLU A 236 -7.34 -0.97 21.18
CA GLU A 236 -7.65 -1.63 19.93
C GLU A 236 -6.57 -2.67 19.59
N LEU A 237 -5.29 -2.41 19.88
CA LEU A 237 -4.23 -3.39 19.69
C LEU A 237 -4.38 -4.60 20.63
N GLU A 238 -4.74 -4.37 21.89
CA GLU A 238 -5.04 -5.44 22.85
C GLU A 238 -6.20 -6.31 22.35
N SER A 239 -7.30 -5.67 21.93
CA SER A 239 -8.46 -6.34 21.35
C SER A 239 -8.09 -7.14 20.10
N ALA A 240 -7.24 -6.58 19.23
CA ALA A 240 -6.82 -7.22 18.01
C ALA A 240 -5.92 -8.44 18.26
N GLN A 241 -5.07 -8.40 19.30
CA GLN A 241 -4.22 -9.53 19.69
C GLN A 241 -5.01 -10.67 20.35
N ALA A 242 -6.11 -10.36 21.04
CA ALA A 242 -6.98 -11.35 21.65
C ALA A 242 -7.90 -12.06 20.63
N HIS A 243 -8.11 -11.47 19.45
CA HIS A 243 -8.97 -12.03 18.42
C HIS A 243 -8.26 -13.10 17.57
N VAL A 244 -8.96 -14.20 17.32
CA VAL A 244 -8.51 -15.27 16.43
C VAL A 244 -9.40 -15.25 15.18
N PRO A 245 -8.87 -14.87 14.00
CA PRO A 245 -9.66 -14.84 12.78
C PRO A 245 -10.06 -16.26 12.36
N ALA A 246 -11.29 -16.41 11.89
CA ALA A 246 -11.79 -17.69 11.37
C ALA A 246 -11.00 -18.12 10.14
N ALA A 247 -10.77 -19.43 9.99
CA ALA A 247 -10.00 -20.00 8.89
C ALA A 247 -10.51 -19.50 7.52
N SER A 248 -9.58 -19.12 6.65
CA SER A 248 -9.87 -18.79 5.25
C SER A 248 -9.35 -19.90 4.34
N ASP A 249 -9.91 -19.97 3.14
CA ASP A 249 -9.42 -20.84 2.09
C ASP A 249 -7.98 -20.50 1.69
N ARG A 250 -7.32 -21.50 1.10
CA ARG A 250 -5.97 -21.36 0.56
C ARG A 250 -6.06 -20.82 -0.87
N PRO A 251 -5.08 -20.00 -1.29
CA PRO A 251 -5.06 -19.44 -2.63
C PRO A 251 -4.84 -20.54 -3.67
N ASP A 252 -5.46 -20.40 -4.84
CA ASP A 252 -5.33 -21.30 -5.98
C ASP A 252 -4.06 -20.95 -6.77
N LEU A 253 -2.98 -21.68 -6.48
CA LEU A 253 -1.70 -21.52 -7.17
C LEU A 253 -1.81 -21.69 -8.69
N ALA A 254 -2.73 -22.53 -9.18
CA ALA A 254 -2.87 -22.77 -10.61
C ALA A 254 -3.37 -21.52 -11.36
N ARG A 255 -4.12 -20.64 -10.69
CA ARG A 255 -4.58 -19.36 -11.26
C ARG A 255 -3.46 -18.34 -11.30
N LEU A 256 -2.64 -18.27 -10.25
CA LEU A 256 -1.44 -17.42 -10.22
C LEU A 256 -0.44 -17.84 -11.31
N ASP A 257 -0.15 -19.13 -11.42
CA ASP A 257 0.77 -19.67 -12.43
C ASP A 257 0.26 -19.43 -13.86
N ARG A 258 -1.05 -19.54 -14.07
CA ARG A 258 -1.68 -19.24 -15.35
C ARG A 258 -1.52 -17.76 -15.71
N TYR A 259 -1.81 -16.85 -14.78
CA TYR A 259 -1.64 -15.41 -15.00
C TYR A 259 -0.19 -15.09 -15.36
N LEU A 260 0.78 -15.64 -14.60
CA LEU A 260 2.21 -15.46 -14.89
C LEU A 260 2.55 -15.93 -16.31
N ARG A 261 2.22 -17.18 -16.64
CA ARG A 261 2.54 -17.76 -17.95
C ARG A 261 1.96 -16.96 -19.10
N GLU A 262 0.68 -16.59 -19.01
CA GLU A 262 0.01 -15.82 -20.05
C GLU A 262 0.63 -14.43 -20.22
N ALA A 263 0.93 -13.74 -19.11
CA ALA A 263 1.58 -12.42 -19.16
C ALA A 263 2.97 -12.51 -19.80
N VAL A 264 3.80 -13.45 -19.33
CA VAL A 264 5.17 -13.62 -19.83
C VAL A 264 5.16 -13.93 -21.33
N LEU A 265 4.31 -14.85 -21.79
CA LEU A 265 4.24 -15.18 -23.23
C LEU A 265 3.73 -14.00 -24.07
N HIS A 266 2.78 -13.23 -23.56
CA HIS A 266 2.27 -12.05 -24.26
C HIS A 266 3.34 -10.96 -24.42
N PHE A 267 4.03 -10.64 -23.32
CA PHE A 267 5.04 -9.58 -23.30
C PHE A 267 6.41 -10.03 -23.79
N ASP A 268 6.62 -11.31 -24.10
CA ASP A 268 7.82 -11.76 -24.79
C ASP A 268 7.84 -11.32 -26.26
N ALA A 269 6.67 -11.30 -26.91
CA ALA A 269 6.52 -11.03 -28.35
C ALA A 269 6.49 -9.54 -28.74
N ALA A 270 6.41 -8.61 -27.78
CA ALA A 270 6.34 -7.18 -28.07
C ALA A 270 7.71 -6.64 -28.53
N PRO A 271 7.88 -6.00 -29.69
CA PRO A 271 9.17 -5.39 -30.03
C PRO A 271 9.59 -4.35 -28.97
N ALA A 272 10.89 -4.25 -28.74
CA ALA A 272 11.52 -3.31 -27.80
C ALA A 272 11.39 -1.85 -28.25
#